data_AF-A0A257H2K3-F1
#
_entry.id   AF-A0A257H2K3-F1
#
_cell.length_a   1.000
_cell.length_b   1.000
_cell.length_c   1.000
_cell.angle_alpha   90.00
_cell.angle_beta   90.00
_cell.angle_gamma   90.00
#
_symmetry.space_group_name_H-M   'P 1'
#
loop_
_entity.id
_entity.type
_entity.pdbx_description
1 polymer ?
#
loop_
_entity_poly.entity_id
_entity_poly.type
_entity_poly.pdbx_seq_one_letter_code
_entity_poly.pdbx_strand_id
1 'polypeptide(L)'
;MTALTQPEARVDVLNRLRRAEGQIRGIQRMVEAGEDCLKIGQQFSAVRKALDSTYLRMTVCFVEQELKTRLAPDDSQNEDMGRMLKDLETMLARMG
;
A
#
# COMPACT_ATOMS: atom_id res chain seq x y z
N MET A 1 16.28 -2.95 12.60
CA MET A 1 16.24 -3.73 11.33
C MET A 1 15.11 -3.15 10.51
N THR A 2 15.31 -2.81 9.24
CA THR A 2 14.27 -2.20 8.36
C THR A 2 13.29 -3.22 7.78
N ALA A 3 13.13 -4.38 8.43
CA ALA A 3 12.30 -5.47 7.94
C ALA A 3 10.86 -5.33 8.46
N LEU A 4 9.89 -5.62 7.60
CA LEU A 4 8.49 -5.75 7.99
C LEU A 4 8.29 -7.11 8.70
N THR A 5 8.22 -7.10 10.02
CA THR A 5 8.18 -8.34 10.83
C THR A 5 6.78 -8.75 11.23
N GLN A 6 5.82 -7.81 11.24
CA GLN A 6 4.42 -8.12 11.55
C GLN A 6 3.75 -8.97 10.45
N PRO A 7 3.24 -10.18 10.77
CA PRO A 7 2.63 -11.08 9.78
C PRO A 7 1.43 -10.46 9.04
N GLU A 8 0.56 -9.75 9.75
CA GLU A 8 -0.63 -9.12 9.17
C GLU A 8 -0.28 -8.07 8.12
N ALA A 9 0.70 -7.21 8.43
CA ALA A 9 1.21 -6.21 7.49
C ALA A 9 1.80 -6.86 6.22
N ARG A 10 2.53 -7.97 6.37
CA ARG A 10 3.06 -8.73 5.22
C ARG A 10 1.95 -9.29 4.34
N VAL A 11 0.90 -9.86 4.96
CA VAL A 11 -0.25 -10.42 4.23
C VAL A 11 -1.01 -9.31 3.47
N ASP A 12 -1.25 -8.16 4.08
CA ASP A 12 -1.91 -7.02 3.43
C ASP A 12 -1.13 -6.53 2.20
N VAL A 13 0.19 -6.30 2.36
CA VAL A 13 1.07 -5.88 1.25
C VAL A 13 1.05 -6.91 0.12
N LEU A 14 1.18 -8.20 0.43
CA LEU A 14 1.14 -9.27 -0.58
C LEU A 14 -0.20 -9.32 -1.32
N ASN A 15 -1.32 -9.16 -0.61
CA ASN A 15 -2.65 -9.15 -1.23
C ASN A 15 -2.85 -7.95 -2.16
N ARG A 16 -2.28 -6.79 -1.82
CA ARG A 16 -2.26 -5.62 -2.70
C ARG A 16 -1.40 -5.83 -3.93
N LEU A 17 -0.21 -6.40 -3.78
CA LEU A 17 0.68 -6.73 -4.90
C LEU A 17 0.04 -7.73 -5.87
N ARG A 18 -0.64 -8.78 -5.37
CA ARG A 18 -1.39 -9.73 -6.21
C ARG A 18 -2.48 -9.05 -7.05
N ARG A 19 -3.13 -8.02 -6.51
CA ARG A 19 -4.12 -7.23 -7.27
C ARG A 19 -3.43 -6.42 -8.38
N ALA A 20 -2.34 -5.73 -8.06
CA ALA A 20 -1.57 -4.98 -9.06
C ALA A 20 -1.03 -5.89 -10.17
N GLU A 21 -0.57 -7.09 -9.82
CA GLU A 21 -0.14 -8.12 -10.77
C GLU A 21 -1.28 -8.53 -11.72
N GLY A 22 -2.51 -8.70 -11.19
CA GLY A 22 -3.70 -8.95 -12.01
C GLY A 22 -4.00 -7.83 -13.00
N GLN A 23 -3.83 -6.57 -12.58
CA GLN A 23 -3.99 -5.41 -13.46
C GLN A 23 -2.91 -5.35 -14.54
N ILE A 24 -1.65 -5.65 -14.21
CA ILE A 24 -0.54 -5.73 -15.20
C ILE A 24 -0.83 -6.81 -16.24
N ARG A 25 -1.30 -8.00 -15.82
CA ARG A 25 -1.77 -9.03 -16.76
C ARG A 25 -2.92 -8.56 -17.64
N GLY A 26 -3.80 -7.72 -17.10
CA GLY A 26 -4.86 -7.06 -17.87
C GLY A 26 -4.31 -6.16 -18.99
N ILE A 27 -3.33 -5.31 -18.64
CA ILE A 27 -2.65 -4.43 -19.61
C ILE A 27 -1.99 -5.24 -20.71
N GLN A 28 -1.29 -6.33 -20.37
CA GLN A 28 -0.67 -7.22 -21.36
C GLN A 28 -1.69 -7.73 -22.40
N ARG A 29 -2.84 -8.25 -21.93
CA ARG A 29 -3.92 -8.70 -22.82
C ARG A 29 -4.49 -7.59 -23.70
N MET A 30 -4.61 -6.37 -23.17
CA MET A 30 -5.08 -5.22 -23.95
C MET A 30 -4.11 -4.86 -25.07
N VAL A 31 -2.80 -4.91 -24.78
CA VAL A 31 -1.75 -4.68 -25.80
C VAL A 31 -1.80 -5.78 -26.87
N GLU A 32 -1.89 -7.05 -26.48
CA GLU A 32 -2.00 -8.18 -27.41
C GLU A 32 -3.25 -8.10 -28.29
N ALA A 33 -4.37 -7.61 -27.74
CA ALA A 33 -5.62 -7.42 -28.46
C ALA A 33 -5.65 -6.17 -29.35
N GLY A 34 -4.60 -5.33 -29.33
CA GLY A 34 -4.56 -4.08 -30.09
C GLY A 34 -5.59 -3.04 -29.62
N GLU A 35 -5.91 -3.02 -28.32
CA GLU A 35 -6.82 -2.05 -27.73
C GLU A 35 -6.32 -0.61 -27.85
N ASP A 36 -7.23 0.34 -27.71
CA ASP A 36 -6.94 1.77 -27.78
C ASP A 36 -5.89 2.21 -26.74
N CYS A 37 -4.89 2.96 -27.20
CA CYS A 37 -3.77 3.41 -26.39
C CYS A 37 -4.20 4.28 -25.20
N LEU A 38 -5.27 5.07 -25.33
CA LEU A 38 -5.78 5.89 -24.23
C LEU A 38 -6.38 5.02 -23.12
N LYS A 39 -7.14 3.97 -23.49
CA LYS A 39 -7.64 2.98 -22.53
C LYS A 39 -6.50 2.22 -21.83
N ILE A 40 -5.48 1.82 -22.57
CA ILE A 40 -4.28 1.17 -21.99
C ILE A 40 -3.59 2.14 -21.01
N GLY A 41 -3.43 3.40 -21.39
CA GLY A 41 -2.86 4.46 -20.54
C GLY A 41 -3.63 4.65 -19.23
N GLN A 42 -4.97 4.58 -19.26
CA GLN A 42 -5.79 4.63 -18.05
C GLN A 42 -5.50 3.47 -17.10
N GLN A 43 -5.30 2.25 -17.63
CA GLN A 43 -4.93 1.09 -16.80
C GLN A 43 -3.54 1.25 -16.19
N PHE A 44 -2.56 1.78 -16.92
CA PHE A 44 -1.25 2.10 -16.35
C PHE A 44 -1.36 3.08 -15.16
N SER A 45 -2.17 4.12 -15.28
CA SER A 45 -2.43 5.06 -14.19
C SER A 45 -3.09 4.38 -12.99
N ALA A 46 -4.02 3.46 -13.23
CA ALA A 46 -4.66 2.68 -12.16
C ALA A 46 -3.66 1.76 -11.43
N VAL A 47 -2.76 1.09 -12.16
CA VAL A 47 -1.68 0.27 -11.56
C VAL A 47 -0.74 1.12 -10.73
N ARG A 48 -0.32 2.28 -11.25
CA ARG A 48 0.56 3.20 -10.53
C ARG A 48 -0.06 3.61 -9.19
N LYS A 49 -1.31 4.05 -9.21
CA LYS A 49 -2.05 4.42 -8.00
C LYS A 49 -2.17 3.25 -7.00
N ALA A 50 -2.39 2.03 -7.49
CA ALA A 50 -2.44 0.85 -6.64
C ALA A 50 -1.09 0.55 -5.97
N LEU A 51 0.02 0.70 -6.72
CA LEU A 51 1.38 0.51 -6.19
C LEU A 51 1.75 1.61 -5.19
N ASP A 52 1.44 2.88 -5.49
CA ASP A 52 1.71 4.01 -4.59
C ASP A 52 0.97 3.84 -3.26
N SER A 53 -0.31 3.46 -3.30
CA SER A 53 -1.09 3.15 -2.09
C SER A 53 -0.50 1.98 -1.31
N THR A 54 0.05 0.97 -2.00
CA THR A 54 0.67 -0.19 -1.36
C THR A 54 1.99 0.18 -0.68
N TYR A 55 2.80 1.00 -1.33
CA TYR A 55 4.05 1.53 -0.78
C TYR A 55 3.79 2.38 0.46
N LEU A 56 2.80 3.26 0.41
CA LEU A 56 2.40 4.08 1.55
C LEU A 56 1.96 3.22 2.74
N ARG A 57 1.10 2.22 2.49
CA ARG A 57 0.63 1.29 3.53
C ARG A 57 1.80 0.56 4.19
N MET A 58 2.72 0.02 3.39
CA MET A 58 3.93 -0.64 3.90
C MET A 58 4.77 0.30 4.78
N THR A 59 4.92 1.56 4.34
CA THR A 59 5.67 2.59 5.08
C THR A 59 5.03 2.88 6.43
N VAL A 60 3.70 3.04 6.48
CA VAL A 60 2.96 3.27 7.73
C VAL A 60 3.10 2.08 8.67
N CYS A 61 2.96 0.85 8.17
CA CYS A 61 3.15 -0.35 8.99
C CYS A 61 4.58 -0.46 9.55
N PHE A 62 5.59 -0.06 8.78
CA PHE A 62 6.96 -0.02 9.26
C PHE A 62 7.15 1.01 10.38
N VAL A 63 6.63 2.24 10.18
CA VAL A 63 6.67 3.30 11.21
C VAL A 63 5.97 2.84 12.49
N GLU A 64 4.79 2.22 12.38
CA GLU A 64 4.05 1.68 13.52
C GLU A 64 4.87 0.66 14.30
N GLN A 65 5.49 -0.30 13.60
CA GLN A 65 6.33 -1.34 14.20
C GLN A 65 7.52 -0.74 14.97
N GLU A 66 8.22 0.22 14.37
CA GLU A 66 9.37 0.86 15.02
C GLU A 66 8.95 1.71 16.23
N LEU A 67 7.83 2.43 16.14
CA LEU A 67 7.31 3.22 17.26
C LEU A 67 6.89 2.31 18.43
N LYS A 68 6.14 1.23 18.16
CA LYS A 68 5.76 0.22 19.17
C LYS A 68 6.99 -0.37 19.86
N THR A 69 8.02 -0.69 19.09
CA THR A 69 9.27 -1.28 19.62
C THR A 69 10.03 -0.30 20.52
N ARG A 70 10.06 0.99 20.18
CA ARG A 70 10.84 2.00 20.93
C ARG A 70 10.11 2.57 22.13
N LEU A 71 8.81 2.77 22.02
CA LEU A 71 8.02 3.46 23.05
C LEU A 71 7.43 2.50 24.09
N ALA A 72 7.32 1.20 23.78
CA ALA A 72 6.63 0.21 24.59
C ALA A 72 5.31 0.74 25.20
N PRO A 73 4.41 1.29 24.36
CA PRO A 73 3.21 1.99 24.82
C PRO A 73 2.25 1.05 25.55
N ASP A 74 1.48 1.60 26.49
CA ASP A 74 0.32 0.92 27.07
C ASP A 74 -0.83 0.75 26.03
N ASP A 75 -1.90 0.07 26.43
CA ASP A 75 -3.02 -0.23 25.53
C ASP A 75 -3.72 1.05 25.01
N SER A 76 -3.88 2.07 25.85
CA SER A 76 -4.50 3.34 25.46
C SER A 76 -3.63 4.07 24.42
N GLN A 77 -2.33 4.12 24.67
CA GLN A 77 -1.34 4.74 23.77
C GLN A 77 -1.23 3.99 22.44
N ASN A 78 -1.36 2.66 22.46
CA ASN A 78 -1.39 1.85 21.23
C ASN A 78 -2.59 2.18 20.35
N GLU A 79 -3.78 2.33 20.94
CA GLU A 79 -4.98 2.71 20.19
C GLU A 79 -4.87 4.12 19.60
N ASP A 80 -4.41 5.09 20.38
CA ASP A 80 -4.26 6.48 19.93
C ASP A 80 -3.22 6.60 18.81
N MET A 81 -2.11 5.88 18.92
CA MET A 81 -1.10 5.79 17.87
C MET A 81 -1.67 5.15 16.59
N GLY A 82 -2.46 4.08 16.72
CA GLY A 82 -3.12 3.44 15.59
C GLY A 82 -4.07 4.40 14.85
N ARG A 83 -4.82 5.23 15.59
CA ARG A 83 -5.68 6.29 15.01
C ARG A 83 -4.85 7.34 14.29
N MET A 84 -3.81 7.88 14.94
CA MET A 84 -2.93 8.90 14.35
C MET A 84 -2.26 8.41 13.05
N LEU A 85 -1.76 7.17 13.03
CA LEU A 85 -1.11 6.61 11.85
C LEU A 85 -2.10 6.36 10.69
N LYS A 86 -3.35 6.02 11.01
CA LYS A 86 -4.43 5.91 10.00
C LYS A 86 -4.80 7.27 9.41
N ASP A 87 -4.81 8.32 10.22
CA ASP A 87 -5.05 9.68 9.75
C ASP A 87 -3.89 10.16 8.86
N LEU A 88 -2.65 9.89 9.27
CA LEU A 88 -1.45 10.15 8.46
C LEU A 88 -1.51 9.41 7.11
N GLU A 89 -1.87 8.12 7.11
CA GLU A 89 -2.07 7.35 5.89
C GLU A 89 -3.10 8.02 4.98
N THR A 90 -4.22 8.49 5.55
CA THR A 90 -5.28 9.17 4.80
C THR A 90 -4.83 10.50 4.21
N MET A 91 -4.04 11.29 4.95
CA MET A 91 -3.50 12.57 4.46
C MET A 91 -2.50 12.34 3.32
N LEU A 92 -1.59 11.39 3.49
CA LEU A 92 -0.57 11.06 2.48
C LEU A 92 -1.20 10.47 1.21
N ALA A 93 -2.26 9.67 1.34
CA ALA A 93 -2.98 9.12 0.19
C ALA A 93 -3.69 10.18 -0.68
N ARG A 94 -3.90 11.40 -0.17
CA ARG A 94 -4.49 12.53 -0.92
C ARG A 94 -3.47 13.37 -1.68
N MET A 95 -2.18 13.16 -1.42
CA MET A 95 -1.10 13.90 -2.08
C MET A 95 -0.67 13.27 -3.42
N GLY A 96 -1.08 12.02 -3.70
CA GLY A 96 -0.77 11.26 -4.91
C GLY A 96 -1.98 11.00 -5.82
#